data_AF-A0A2V7UB12-F1
#
_entry.id   AF-A0A2V7UB12-F1
#
_cell.length_a   1.000
_cell.length_b   1.000
_cell.length_c   1.000
_cell.angle_alpha   90.00
_cell.angle_beta   90.00
_cell.angle_gamma   90.00
#
_symmetry.space_group_name_H-M   'P 1'
#
loop_
_entity.id
_entity.type
_entity.pdbx_description
1 polymer ?
#
loop_
_entity_poly.entity_id
_entity_poly.type
_entity_poly.pdbx_seq_one_letter_code
_entity_poly.pdbx_strand_id
1 'polypeptide(L)'
;VYANGAQTVGVGAGQMSRVDAARFGAQKAQLPLKGTSVASDAFFPFRDGVDEIAKVGATAIIQPGGSVKDEEVIAAADEHKLAMVFTGVRHFRH
;
A
#
# COMPACT_ATOMS: atom_id res chain seq x y z
N VAL A 1 -2.82 4.04 3.39
CA VAL A 1 -4.26 4.20 3.70
C VAL A 1 -5.04 3.14 2.97
N TYR A 2 -5.87 2.36 3.64
CA TYR A 2 -6.79 1.38 3.05
C TYR A 2 -8.17 2.03 2.91
N ALA A 3 -8.79 1.88 1.74
CA ALA A 3 -10.11 2.43 1.46
C ALA A 3 -10.94 1.49 0.59
N ASN A 4 -12.26 1.59 0.72
CA ASN A 4 -13.22 1.02 -0.22
C ASN A 4 -13.93 2.15 -0.99
N GLY A 5 -14.92 1.82 -1.82
CA GLY A 5 -15.66 2.79 -2.63
C GLY A 5 -16.47 3.84 -1.84
N ALA A 6 -16.55 3.76 -0.51
CA ALA A 6 -17.32 4.67 0.32
C ALA A 6 -16.48 5.38 1.40
N GLN A 7 -15.45 4.74 1.95
CA GLN A 7 -14.76 5.22 3.13
C GLN A 7 -13.34 4.65 3.31
N THR A 8 -12.56 5.32 4.16
CA THR A 8 -11.31 4.78 4.70
C THR A 8 -11.62 3.64 5.65
N VAL A 9 -10.98 2.50 5.43
CA VAL A 9 -11.12 1.27 6.22
C VAL A 9 -10.04 1.15 7.30
N GLY A 10 -8.84 1.64 7.00
CA GLY A 10 -7.70 1.55 7.92
C GLY A 10 -6.58 2.51 7.55
N VAL A 11 -5.90 3.07 8.55
CA VAL A 11 -4.84 4.06 8.36
C VAL A 11 -3.64 3.72 9.23
N GLY A 12 -2.49 3.47 8.58
CA GLY A 12 -1.19 3.40 9.23
C GLY A 12 -0.40 4.66 8.91
N ALA A 13 -0.41 5.62 9.83
CA ALA A 13 0.29 6.90 9.69
C ALA A 13 1.45 7.01 10.70
N GLY A 14 2.43 7.86 10.40
CA GLY A 14 3.51 8.21 11.32
C GLY A 14 4.54 7.10 11.60
N GLN A 15 4.62 6.08 10.74
CA GLN A 15 5.58 4.98 10.93
C GLN A 15 6.92 5.29 10.26
N MET A 16 8.01 4.87 10.90
CA MET A 16 9.36 5.02 10.36
C MET A 16 9.55 4.13 9.12
N SER A 17 8.98 2.93 9.12
CA SER A 17 9.01 1.97 8.01
C SER A 17 7.67 1.86 7.29
N ARG A 18 7.69 1.59 5.98
CA ARG A 18 6.47 1.48 5.15
C ARG A 18 5.78 0.13 5.28
N VAL A 19 6.52 -0.95 5.50
CA VAL A 19 5.91 -2.25 5.81
C VAL A 19 5.14 -2.18 7.13
N ASP A 20 5.66 -1.46 8.13
CA ASP A 20 4.96 -1.26 9.39
C ASP A 20 3.72 -0.38 9.21
N ALA A 21 3.79 0.67 8.38
CA ALA A 21 2.63 1.47 8.02
C ALA A 21 1.51 0.61 7.39
N ALA A 22 1.85 -0.29 6.47
CA ALA A 22 0.89 -1.22 5.87
C ALA A 22 0.29 -2.16 6.93
N ARG A 23 1.14 -2.80 7.74
CA ARG A 23 0.71 -3.70 8.82
C ARG A 23 -0.19 -3.02 9.84
N PHE A 24 0.20 -1.87 10.37
CA PHE A 24 -0.61 -1.12 11.33
C PHE A 24 -1.93 -0.64 10.74
N GLY A 25 -1.92 -0.19 9.47
CA GLY A 25 -3.14 0.21 8.78
C GLY A 25 -4.15 -0.93 8.64
N ALA A 26 -3.66 -2.14 8.35
CA ALA A 26 -4.48 -3.34 8.31
C ALA A 26 -4.95 -3.77 9.71
N GLN A 27 -4.06 -3.80 10.71
CA GLN A 27 -4.41 -4.20 12.08
C GLN A 27 -5.46 -3.28 12.73
N LYS A 28 -5.41 -1.98 12.42
CA LYS A 28 -6.37 -1.00 12.95
C LYS A 28 -7.69 -0.96 12.18
N ALA A 29 -7.82 -1.70 11.08
CA ALA A 29 -9.05 -1.71 10.30
C ALA A 29 -10.19 -2.36 11.10
N GLN A 30 -11.32 -1.65 11.18
CA GLN A 30 -12.55 -2.17 11.80
C GLN A 30 -13.54 -2.71 10.77
N LEU A 31 -13.23 -2.51 9.48
CA LEU A 31 -14.01 -3.01 8.34
C LEU A 31 -13.19 -4.01 7.53
N PRO A 32 -13.83 -4.87 6.72
CA PRO A 32 -13.12 -5.84 5.89
C PRO A 32 -12.11 -5.19 4.95
N LEU A 33 -10.91 -5.75 4.90
CA LEU A 33 -9.82 -5.30 4.01
C LEU A 33 -9.87 -5.96 2.63
N LYS A 34 -10.57 -7.08 2.49
CA LYS A 34 -10.69 -7.78 1.22
C LYS A 34 -11.40 -6.90 0.19
N GLY A 35 -10.78 -6.73 -0.98
CA GLY A 35 -11.30 -5.88 -2.06
C GLY A 35 -11.02 -4.38 -1.88
N THR A 36 -10.25 -3.99 -0.87
CA THR A 36 -9.86 -2.59 -0.68
C THR A 36 -8.74 -2.16 -1.61
N SER A 37 -8.63 -0.85 -1.82
CA SER A 37 -7.49 -0.21 -2.47
C SER A 37 -6.60 0.47 -1.43
N VAL A 38 -5.30 0.50 -1.69
CA VAL A 38 -4.30 1.07 -0.78
C VAL A 38 -3.59 2.25 -1.43
N ALA A 39 -3.59 3.40 -0.76
CA ALA A 39 -2.78 4.55 -1.13
C ALA A 39 -1.55 4.67 -0.24
N SER A 40 -0.37 4.77 -0.85
CA SER A 40 0.89 5.10 -0.20
C SER A 40 1.30 6.53 -0.56
N ASP A 41 1.67 7.33 0.43
CA ASP A 41 2.09 8.73 0.28
C ASP A 41 3.51 8.85 -0.32
N ALA A 42 4.32 7.82 -0.13
CA ALA A 42 5.67 7.66 -0.67
C ALA A 42 5.82 6.31 -1.39
N PHE A 43 6.93 6.16 -2.12
CA PHE A 43 7.20 4.91 -2.83
C PHE A 43 7.48 3.76 -1.87
N PHE A 44 7.29 2.52 -2.32
CA PHE A 44 7.72 1.34 -1.59
C PHE A 44 9.21 1.08 -1.81
N PRO A 45 10.04 1.06 -0.75
CA PRO A 45 11.47 0.82 -0.90
C PRO A 45 11.79 -0.67 -1.15
N PHE A 46 10.90 -1.58 -0.76
CA PHE A 46 11.04 -3.04 -0.92
C PHE A 46 9.67 -3.68 -1.17
N ARG A 47 9.65 -4.92 -1.66
CA ARG A 47 8.42 -5.68 -1.94
C ARG A 47 7.59 -6.05 -0.70
N ASP A 48 8.21 -6.04 0.48
CA ASP A 48 7.58 -6.45 1.73
C ASP A 48 6.28 -5.71 2.03
N GLY A 49 6.21 -4.41 1.75
CA GLY A 49 4.99 -3.62 1.88
C GLY A 49 3.86 -4.12 0.98
N VAL A 50 4.17 -4.50 -0.26
CA VAL A 50 3.20 -5.07 -1.22
C VAL A 50 2.73 -6.44 -0.76
N ASP A 51 3.65 -7.29 -0.31
CA ASP A 51 3.32 -8.63 0.20
C ASP A 51 2.38 -8.54 1.42
N GLU A 52 2.59 -7.60 2.34
CA GLU A 52 1.68 -7.39 3.48
C GLU A 52 0.30 -6.88 3.05
N ILE A 53 0.24 -6.02 2.04
CA ILE A 53 -1.02 -5.52 1.47
C ILE A 53 -1.79 -6.66 0.76
N ALA A 54 -1.09 -7.51 0.01
CA ALA A 54 -1.69 -8.65 -0.67
C ALA A 54 -2.29 -9.66 0.33
N LYS A 55 -1.57 -9.96 1.42
CA LYS A 55 -2.02 -10.90 2.48
C LYS A 55 -3.38 -10.54 3.06
N VAL A 56 -3.71 -9.25 3.15
CA VAL A 56 -4.98 -8.79 3.72
C VAL A 56 -6.10 -8.69 2.68
N GLY A 57 -5.83 -9.07 1.43
CA GLY A 57 -6.80 -9.18 0.36
C GLY A 57 -7.15 -7.86 -0.34
N ALA A 58 -6.31 -6.83 -0.21
CA ALA A 58 -6.43 -5.66 -1.07
C ALA A 58 -6.27 -6.06 -2.55
N THR A 59 -6.81 -5.25 -3.46
CA THR A 59 -6.80 -5.55 -4.91
C THR A 59 -6.04 -4.53 -5.74
N ALA A 60 -5.78 -3.35 -5.17
CA ALA A 60 -5.08 -2.27 -5.85
C ALA A 60 -4.18 -1.47 -4.90
N ILE A 61 -3.07 -0.98 -5.44
CA ILE A 61 -2.12 -0.09 -4.77
C ILE A 61 -1.88 1.12 -5.66
N ILE A 62 -1.90 2.31 -5.08
CA ILE A 62 -1.45 3.55 -5.70
C ILE A 62 -0.27 4.13 -4.91
N GLN A 63 0.82 4.43 -5.60
CA GLN A 63 2.05 4.98 -5.01
C GLN A 63 2.78 5.91 -5.99
N PRO A 64 3.75 6.73 -5.54
CA PRO A 64 4.48 7.62 -6.43
C PRO A 64 5.42 6.93 -7.42
N GLY A 65 6.07 5.83 -7.01
CA GLY A 65 7.22 5.27 -7.74
C GLY A 65 8.48 6.12 -7.61
N GLY A 66 9.52 5.75 -8.35
CA GLY A 66 10.85 6.37 -8.32
C GLY A 66 11.84 5.66 -7.39
N SER A 67 11.54 4.43 -6.94
CA SER A 67 12.51 3.61 -6.22
C SER A 67 13.49 2.96 -7.20
N VAL A 68 14.75 2.82 -6.79
CA VAL A 68 15.73 1.99 -7.53
C VAL A 68 15.26 0.53 -7.61
N LYS A 69 14.34 0.12 -6.72
CA LYS A 69 13.78 -1.22 -6.62
C LYS A 69 12.35 -1.34 -7.13
N ASP A 70 11.86 -0.39 -7.93
CA ASP A 70 10.47 -0.45 -8.42
C ASP A 70 10.18 -1.74 -9.20
N GLU A 71 11.14 -2.29 -9.96
CA GLU A 71 10.96 -3.56 -10.67
C GLU A 71 10.61 -4.73 -9.72
N GLU A 72 11.25 -4.80 -8.55
CA GLU A 72 10.99 -5.82 -7.53
C GLU A 72 9.58 -5.66 -6.92
N VAL A 73 9.17 -4.41 -6.72
CA VAL A 73 7.86 -4.04 -6.15
C VAL A 73 6.73 -4.32 -7.16
N ILE A 74 6.95 -4.04 -8.44
CA ILE A 74 6.03 -4.32 -9.53
C ILE A 74 5.86 -5.83 -9.71
N ALA A 75 6.97 -6.58 -9.75
CA ALA A 75 6.93 -8.04 -9.84
C ALA A 75 6.12 -8.66 -8.69
N ALA A 76 6.28 -8.16 -7.47
CA ALA A 76 5.46 -8.60 -6.33
C ALA A 76 3.97 -8.28 -6.51
N ALA A 77 3.63 -7.10 -7.05
CA ALA A 77 2.23 -6.78 -7.35
C ALA A 77 1.64 -7.72 -8.41
N ASP A 78 2.39 -8.01 -9.47
CA ASP A 78 1.98 -8.94 -10.53
C ASP A 78 1.81 -10.38 -10.01
N GLU A 79 2.74 -10.86 -9.17
CA GLU A 79 2.65 -12.17 -8.49
C GLU A 79 1.35 -12.29 -7.68
N HIS A 80 0.96 -11.23 -6.98
CA HIS A 80 -0.26 -11.17 -6.18
C HIS A 80 -1.52 -10.75 -6.95
N LYS A 81 -1.40 -10.49 -8.27
CA LYS A 81 -2.49 -9.98 -9.12
C LYS A 81 -3.10 -8.67 -8.61
N LEU A 82 -2.26 -7.81 -8.03
CA LEU A 82 -2.62 -6.47 -7.57
C LEU A 82 -2.49 -5.48 -8.72
N ALA A 83 -3.50 -4.62 -8.91
CA ALA A 83 -3.32 -3.47 -9.79
C ALA A 83 -2.39 -2.44 -9.11
N MET A 84 -1.26 -2.10 -9.73
CA MET A 84 -0.37 -1.05 -9.24
C MET A 84 -0.45 0.19 -10.13
N VAL A 85 -0.68 1.35 -9.50
CA VAL A 85 -0.77 2.65 -10.18
C VAL A 85 0.31 3.58 -9.66
N PHE A 86 1.04 4.21 -10.60
CA PHE A 86 2.06 5.19 -10.30
C PHE A 86 1.55 6.62 -10.48
N THR A 87 1.74 7.47 -9.47
CA THR A 87 1.34 8.89 -9.55
C THR A 87 2.47 9.81 -10.01
N GLY A 88 3.73 9.42 -9.83
CA GLY A 88 4.90 10.29 -10.04
C GLY A 88 5.02 11.45 -9.05
N VAL A 89 4.11 11.56 -8.07
CA VAL A 89 4.03 12.69 -7.12
C VAL A 89 3.95 12.16 -5.69
N ARG A 90 4.84 12.65 -4.84
CA ARG A 90 4.96 12.27 -3.43
C ARG A 90 4.24 13.27 -2.53
N HIS A 91 3.47 12.80 -1.56
CA HIS A 91 2.68 13.62 -0.63
C HIS A 91 3.15 13.48 0.82
N PHE A 92 4.43 13.78 1.10
CA PHE A 92 4.91 13.76 2.48
C PHE A 92 4.31 14.88 3.32
N ARG A 93 3.94 14.53 4.55
CA ARG A 93 3.51 15.46 5.58
C ARG A 93 4.08 15.02 6.93
N HIS A 94 4.74 15.95 7.62
CA HIS A 94 5.31 15.74 8.95
C HIS A 94 4.35 16.23 10.04
#